data_AF-A0A5K1AWC3-F1
#
_entry.id   AF-A0A5K1AWC3-F1
#
_cell.length_a   1.000
_cell.length_b   1.000
_cell.length_c   1.000
_cell.angle_alpha   90.00
_cell.angle_beta   90.00
_cell.angle_gamma   90.00
#
_symmetry.space_group_name_H-M   'P 1'
#
loop_
_entity.id
_entity.type
_entity.pdbx_description
1 polymer ?
#
loop_
_entity_poly.entity_id
_entity_poly.type
_entity_poly.pdbx_seq_one_letter_code
_entity_poly.pdbx_strand_id
1 'polypeptide(L)'
;SERTRICSALSGAVVSTLVGLLASNLGILPSEAPAYSMVMEYLLPLTVPLLLFRADLRHVIQSTGLLLLVFLLGSGTLRPLFSV
;
A
#
# COMPACT_ATOMS: atom_id res chain seq x y z
N SER A 1 11.10 30.65 -8.43
CA SER A 1 11.42 29.38 -7.75
C SER A 1 10.43 28.33 -8.21
N GLU A 2 10.66 27.77 -9.39
CA GLU A 2 9.74 26.87 -10.10
C GLU A 2 10.15 25.42 -9.90
N ARG A 3 9.95 24.90 -8.69
CA ARG A 3 10.10 23.45 -8.43
C ARG A 3 8.84 22.75 -8.93
N THR A 4 8.88 22.38 -10.21
CA THR A 4 8.13 21.33 -10.92
C THR A 4 6.89 20.79 -10.19
N ARG A 5 5.67 21.19 -10.62
CA ARG A 5 4.37 20.70 -10.10
C ARG A 5 4.26 19.18 -9.99
N ILE A 6 5.07 18.46 -10.75
CA ILE A 6 5.14 16.99 -10.78
C ILE A 6 5.53 16.43 -9.39
N CYS A 7 6.37 17.13 -8.59
CA CYS A 7 6.70 16.69 -7.23
C CYS A 7 5.61 16.97 -6.19
N SER A 8 4.70 17.92 -6.42
CA SER A 8 3.64 18.24 -5.46
C SER A 8 2.47 17.26 -5.51
N ALA A 9 2.29 16.58 -6.64
CA ALA A 9 1.24 15.57 -6.82
C ALA A 9 1.67 14.16 -6.39
N LEU A 10 2.99 13.90 -6.32
CA LEU A 10 3.50 12.62 -5.87
C LEU A 10 3.59 12.60 -4.33
N SER A 11 2.86 11.67 -3.71
CA SER A 11 3.04 11.35 -2.30
C SER A 11 4.48 10.87 -2.05
N GLY A 12 5.05 11.22 -0.89
CA GLY A 12 6.39 10.78 -0.50
C GLY A 12 6.56 9.25 -0.55
N ALA A 13 5.48 8.49 -0.36
CA ALA A 13 5.47 7.05 -0.53
C ALA A 13 5.79 6.63 -1.99
N VAL A 14 5.18 7.29 -2.98
CA VAL A 14 5.38 6.98 -4.40
C VAL A 14 6.81 7.29 -4.84
N VAL A 15 7.36 8.43 -4.39
CA VAL A 15 8.75 8.81 -4.67
C VAL A 15 9.72 7.79 -4.04
N SER A 16 9.46 7.36 -2.81
CA SER A 16 10.28 6.34 -2.12
C SER A 16 10.26 5.00 -2.87
N THR A 17 9.08 4.53 -3.29
CA THR A 17 8.96 3.31 -4.10
C THR A 17 9.70 3.43 -5.42
N LEU A 18 9.58 4.57 -6.12
CA LEU A 18 10.26 4.78 -7.41
C LEU A 18 11.79 4.76 -7.25
N VAL A 19 12.30 5.46 -6.22
CA VAL A 19 13.74 5.47 -5.91
C VAL A 19 14.23 4.08 -5.50
N GLY A 20 13.46 3.35 -4.69
CA GLY A 20 13.76 1.97 -4.32
C GLY A 20 13.80 1.04 -5.53
N LEU A 21 12.85 1.19 -6.47
CA LEU A 21 12.82 0.40 -7.70
C LEU A 21 14.03 0.66 -8.59
N LEU A 22 14.42 1.93 -8.75
CA LEU A 22 15.61 2.32 -9.51
C LEU A 22 16.87 1.77 -8.85
N ALA A 23 16.98 1.86 -7.52
CA ALA A 23 18.10 1.31 -6.77
C ALA A 23 18.20 -0.22 -6.89
N SER A 24 17.06 -0.93 -6.87
CA SER A 24 17.01 -2.38 -7.12
C SER A 24 17.47 -2.74 -8.53
N ASN A 25 17.01 -1.99 -9.54
CA ASN A 25 17.42 -2.24 -10.93
C ASN A 25 18.91 -1.94 -11.19
N LEU A 26 19.51 -1.02 -10.42
CA LEU A 26 20.94 -0.71 -10.51
C LEU A 26 21.83 -1.73 -9.78
N GLY A 27 21.25 -2.77 -9.16
CA GLY A 27 22.00 -3.80 -8.43
C GLY A 27 22.56 -3.32 -7.08
N ILE A 28 22.12 -2.16 -6.58
CA ILE A 28 22.55 -1.62 -5.28
C ILE A 28 21.93 -2.41 -4.12
N LEU A 29 20.77 -3.04 -4.35
CA LEU A 29 20.09 -3.87 -3.35
C LEU A 29 20.76 -5.26 -3.30
N PRO A 30 21.54 -5.57 -2.25
CA PRO A 30 22.19 -6.87 -2.15
C PRO A 30 21.14 -7.89 -1.69
N SER A 31 20.63 -8.69 -2.63
CA SER A 31 19.68 -9.78 -2.36
C SER A 31 20.24 -10.88 -1.44
N GLU A 32 21.55 -10.85 -1.15
CA GLU A 32 22.26 -11.84 -0.33
C GLU A 32 22.61 -11.32 1.08
N ALA A 33 22.18 -10.12 1.45
CA ALA A 33 22.43 -9.60 2.79
C ALA A 33 21.55 -10.35 3.82
N PRO A 34 22.14 -10.95 4.88
CA PRO A 34 21.40 -11.69 5.91
C PRO A 34 20.36 -10.84 6.67
N ALA A 35 20.48 -9.51 6.57
CA ALA A 35 19.49 -8.57 7.08
C ALA A 35 18.14 -8.68 6.34
N TYR A 36 18.13 -8.95 5.03
CA TYR A 36 16.89 -9.07 4.26
C TYR A 36 16.09 -10.31 4.68
N SER A 37 16.79 -11.41 4.97
CA SER A 37 16.19 -12.65 5.49
C SER A 37 15.51 -12.42 6.84
N MET A 38 16.18 -11.75 7.78
CA MET A 38 15.61 -11.42 9.10
C MET A 38 14.39 -10.49 8.98
N VAL A 39 14.43 -9.52 8.06
CA VAL A 39 13.31 -8.61 7.82
C VAL A 39 12.09 -9.36 7.28
N MET A 40 12.30 -10.25 6.32
CA MET A 40 11.23 -11.05 5.71
C MET A 40 10.62 -12.05 6.67
N GLU A 41 11.42 -12.68 7.53
CA GLU A 41 10.94 -13.73 8.43
C GLU A 41 10.25 -13.20 9.69
N TYR A 42 10.77 -12.10 10.27
CA TYR A 42 10.26 -11.57 11.53
C TYR A 42 9.59 -10.21 11.40
N LEU A 43 10.20 -9.29 10.65
CA LEU A 43 9.71 -7.92 10.57
C LEU A 43 8.43 -7.84 9.74
N LEU A 44 8.31 -8.65 8.68
CA LEU A 44 7.13 -8.70 7.81
C LEU A 44 5.84 -9.12 8.55
N PRO A 45 5.81 -10.26 9.28
CA PRO A 45 4.63 -10.63 10.05
C PRO A 45 4.34 -9.67 11.21
N LEU A 46 5.36 -8.98 11.76
CA LEU A 46 5.17 -7.95 12.79
C LEU A 46 4.73 -6.59 12.24
N THR A 47 5.01 -6.32 10.97
CA THR A 47 4.60 -5.08 10.30
C THR A 47 3.08 -4.99 10.23
N VAL A 48 2.38 -6.10 9.98
CA VAL A 48 0.90 -6.13 9.96
C VAL A 48 0.29 -5.63 11.28
N PRO A 49 0.58 -6.21 12.47
CA PRO A 49 0.05 -5.73 13.73
C PRO A 49 0.56 -4.34 14.10
N LEU A 50 1.81 -3.98 13.79
CA LEU A 50 2.32 -2.63 14.06
C LEU A 50 1.66 -1.55 13.20
N LEU A 51 1.43 -1.82 11.91
CA LEU A 51 0.70 -0.92 11.02
C LEU A 51 -0.78 -0.82 11.42
N LEU A 52 -1.39 -1.94 11.82
CA LEU A 52 -2.75 -1.98 12.33
C LEU A 52 -2.91 -1.34 13.72
N PHE A 53 -1.84 -1.27 14.52
CA PHE A 53 -1.83 -0.54 15.79
C PHE A 53 -1.56 0.95 15.59
N ARG A 54 -0.68 1.31 14.64
CA ARG A 54 -0.38 2.71 14.28
C ARG A 54 -1.51 3.35 13.48
N ALA A 55 -2.12 2.61 12.56
CA ALA A 55 -3.38 2.98 11.98
C ALA A 55 -4.45 2.77 13.04
N ASP A 56 -5.36 3.71 13.23
CA ASP A 56 -6.42 3.53 14.20
C ASP A 56 -7.28 2.31 13.78
N LEU A 57 -7.11 1.17 14.46
CA LEU A 57 -7.72 -0.11 14.07
C LEU A 57 -9.25 0.01 13.96
N ARG A 58 -9.86 0.82 14.84
CA ARG A 58 -11.30 1.09 14.84
C ARG A 58 -11.70 1.87 13.60
N HIS A 59 -10.92 2.89 13.23
CA HIS A 59 -11.11 3.65 12.00
C HIS A 59 -10.92 2.80 10.74
N VAL A 60 -9.90 1.93 10.72
CA VAL A 60 -9.65 1.02 9.60
C VAL A 60 -10.81 0.05 9.40
N ILE A 61 -11.35 -0.56 10.46
CA ILE A 61 -12.49 -1.49 10.35
C ILE A 61 -13.74 -0.76 9.84
N GLN A 62 -14.04 0.44 10.34
CA GLN A 62 -15.18 1.23 9.89
C GLN A 62 -15.03 1.69 8.42
N SER A 63 -13.85 2.19 8.06
CA SER A 63 -13.57 2.66 6.69
C SER A 63 -13.49 1.52 5.68
N THR A 64 -12.88 0.39 6.06
CA THR A 64 -12.75 -0.78 5.19
C THR A 64 -14.09 -1.49 5.03
N GLY A 65 -14.95 -1.50 6.05
CA GLY A 65 -16.31 -2.05 5.94
C GLY A 65 -17.15 -1.37 4.85
N LEU A 66 -17.07 -0.04 4.75
CA LEU A 66 -17.73 0.71 3.69
C LEU A 66 -17.14 0.40 2.30
N LEU A 67 -15.80 0.34 2.19
CA LEU A 67 -15.13 -0.05 0.95
C LEU A 67 -15.47 -1.49 0.52
N LEU A 68 -15.59 -2.42 1.47
CA LEU A 68 -16.03 -3.79 1.21
C LEU A 68 -17.47 -3.82 0.70
N LEU A 69 -18.38 -3.01 1.26
CA LEU A 69 -19.75 -2.91 0.75
C LEU A 69 -19.77 -2.33 -0.67
N VAL A 70 -19.03 -1.26 -0.94
CA VAL A 70 -18.90 -0.65 -2.28
C VAL A 70 -18.26 -1.65 -3.26
N PHE A 71 -17.27 -2.42 -2.80
CA PHE A 71 -16.65 -3.48 -3.58
C PHE A 71 -17.63 -4.62 -3.87
N LEU A 72 -18.44 -5.09 -2.91
CA LEU A 72 -19.47 -6.11 -3.13
C LEU A 72 -20.57 -5.63 -4.07
N LEU A 73 -20.96 -4.35 -3.95
CA LEU A 73 -21.90 -3.68 -4.85
C LEU A 73 -21.34 -3.60 -6.27
N GLY A 74 -20.08 -3.18 -6.44
CA GLY A 74 -19.39 -3.07 -7.74
C GLY A 74 -18.96 -4.41 -8.35
N SER A 75 -18.65 -5.41 -7.52
CA SER A 75 -18.23 -6.76 -7.94
C SER A 75 -19.40 -7.60 -8.49
N GLY A 76 -20.62 -7.09 -8.47
CA GLY A 76 -21.73 -7.70 -9.20
C GLY A 76 -22.94 -8.12 -8.37
N THR A 77 -23.06 -7.71 -7.10
CA THR A 77 -24.29 -7.95 -6.33
C THR A 77 -25.49 -7.17 -6.88
N LEU A 78 -25.28 -6.05 -7.58
CA LEU A 78 -26.38 -5.26 -8.16
C LEU A 78 -26.65 -5.61 -9.64
N ARG A 79 -26.96 -6.88 -9.92
CA ARG A 79 -27.62 -7.29 -11.17
C ARG A 79 -28.95 -7.95 -10.82
N PRO A 80 -29.98 -7.17 -10.42
CA PRO A 80 -31.21 -7.16 -11.22
C PRO A 80 -32.03 -5.86 -11.03
N LEU A 81 -31.70 -4.74 -11.69
CA LEU A 81 -32.70 -3.65 -11.83
C LEU A 81 -32.41 -2.67 -12.99
N PHE A 82 -31.65 -3.07 -13.99
CA PHE A 82 -31.45 -2.28 -15.22
C PHE A 82 -31.81 -3.11 -16.47
N SER A 83 -32.85 -3.94 -16.32
CA SER A 83 -33.60 -4.54 -17.43
C SER A 83 -35.06 -4.12 -17.28
N VAL A 84 -35.33 -2.84 -17.57
CA VAL A 84 -36.65 -2.31 -17.93
C VAL A 84 -36.45 -1.49 -19.20
#